data_AF-A0A954EWH6-F1
#
_entry.id   AF-A0A954EWH6-F1
#
_cell.length_a   1.000
_cell.length_b   1.000
_cell.length_c   1.000
_cell.angle_alpha   90.00
_cell.angle_beta   90.00
_cell.angle_gamma   90.00
#
_symmetry.space_group_name_H-M   'P 1'
#
loop_
_entity.id
_entity.type
_entity.pdbx_description
1 polymer ?
#
loop_
_entity_poly.entity_id
_entity_poly.type
_entity_poly.pdbx_seq_one_letter_code
_entity_poly.pdbx_strand_id
1 'polypeptide(L)'
;MIRWLRVVLPTNYLLGAGLLFLLLAGIPVLARLAFMREVAFPLEDPAGLGLIGMLAAAYGVYRVAAYHPIYQKEYREWLERTPWRFGLPLPLGPVHLVLQDLVPLAILLGLALLFEQFEWRHAPALFAGPYLLALMAA
;
A
#
# COMPACT_ATOMS: atom_id res chain seq x y z
N MET A 1 19.67 4.81 13.73
CA MET A 1 18.97 4.35 12.52
C MET A 1 17.75 3.54 12.93
N ILE A 2 16.56 4.04 12.61
CA ILE A 2 15.27 3.56 13.12
C ILE A 2 15.03 2.11 12.64
N ARG A 3 15.24 1.11 13.50
CA ARG A 3 14.95 -0.32 13.20
C ARG A 3 13.50 -0.51 12.70
N TRP A 4 12.59 0.34 13.17
CA TRP A 4 11.18 0.40 12.78
C TRP A 4 10.93 0.67 11.28
N LEU A 5 11.79 1.41 10.59
CA LEU A 5 11.64 1.71 9.16
C LEU A 5 11.96 0.51 8.25
N ARG A 6 12.83 -0.41 8.72
CA ARG A 6 13.17 -1.64 7.98
C ARG A 6 12.10 -2.71 8.03
N VAL A 7 11.17 -2.62 8.99
CA VAL A 7 10.07 -3.59 9.20
C VAL A 7 8.99 -3.48 8.11
N VAL A 8 8.97 -2.36 7.39
CA VAL A 8 7.94 -2.04 6.38
C VAL A 8 8.55 -1.66 5.03
N LEU A 9 9.87 -1.43 4.96
CA LEU A 9 10.54 -1.17 3.68
C LEU A 9 11.90 -1.88 3.47
N PRO A 10 12.02 -2.92 2.61
CA PRO A 10 13.27 -3.28 1.97
C PRO A 10 13.83 -2.13 1.11
N THR A 11 15.03 -1.68 1.47
CA THR A 11 15.63 -0.35 1.21
C THR A 11 15.72 0.12 -0.25
N ASN A 12 15.61 -0.75 -1.26
CA ASN A 12 15.96 -0.38 -2.64
C ASN A 12 14.74 -0.28 -3.57
N TYR A 13 13.80 -1.22 -3.51
CA TYR A 13 12.66 -1.26 -4.43
C TYR A 13 11.51 -0.35 -4.00
N LEU A 14 11.45 0.00 -2.71
CA LEU A 14 10.34 0.77 -2.15
C LEU A 14 10.54 2.27 -2.09
N LEU A 15 11.79 2.77 -2.11
CA LEU A 15 11.98 4.18 -2.48
C LEU A 15 11.41 4.39 -3.89
N GLY A 16 11.70 3.47 -4.81
CA GLY A 16 11.13 3.47 -6.16
C GLY A 16 9.61 3.32 -6.17
N ALA A 17 9.05 2.32 -5.50
CA ALA A 17 7.60 2.09 -5.49
C ALA A 17 6.83 3.17 -4.71
N GLY A 18 7.38 3.68 -3.60
CA GLY A 18 6.83 4.78 -2.83
C GLY A 18 6.91 6.12 -3.57
N LEU A 19 8.01 6.40 -4.27
CA LEU A 19 8.12 7.54 -5.19
C LEU A 19 7.15 7.39 -6.36
N LEU A 20 7.07 6.22 -6.98
CA LEU A 20 6.13 5.95 -8.07
C LEU A 20 4.68 6.11 -7.59
N PHE A 21 4.36 5.60 -6.41
CA PHE A 21 3.05 5.75 -5.80
C PHE A 21 2.73 7.21 -5.46
N LEU A 22 3.66 7.94 -4.86
CA LEU A 22 3.51 9.38 -4.59
C LEU A 22 3.45 10.20 -5.88
N LEU A 23 4.12 9.79 -6.95
CA LEU A 23 4.01 10.41 -8.27
C LEU A 23 2.64 10.12 -8.88
N LEU A 24 2.21 8.85 -8.95
CA LEU A 24 0.93 8.47 -9.54
C LEU A 24 -0.26 9.05 -8.76
N ALA A 25 -0.20 9.06 -7.43
CA ALA A 25 -1.25 9.58 -6.57
C ALA A 25 -1.16 11.11 -6.37
N GLY A 26 0.05 11.67 -6.37
CA GLY A 26 0.31 13.08 -6.12
C GLY A 26 0.22 13.96 -7.37
N ILE A 27 0.50 13.45 -8.57
CA ILE A 27 0.38 14.22 -9.83
C ILE A 27 -1.05 14.75 -10.04
N PRO A 28 -2.12 13.94 -9.88
CA PRO A 28 -3.50 14.43 -10.01
C PRO A 28 -3.84 15.53 -8.99
N VAL A 29 -3.30 15.42 -7.77
CA VAL A 29 -3.54 16.35 -6.67
C VAL A 29 -2.77 17.64 -6.87
N LEU A 30 -1.49 17.55 -7.25
CA LEU A 30 -0.66 18.70 -7.57
C LEU A 30 -1.19 19.41 -8.81
N ALA A 31 -1.68 18.68 -9.81
CA ALA A 31 -2.39 19.27 -10.95
C ALA A 31 -3.62 20.05 -10.47
N ARG A 32 -4.45 19.47 -9.59
CA ARG A 32 -5.63 20.15 -9.01
C ARG A 32 -5.28 21.38 -8.15
N LEU A 33 -4.20 21.32 -7.37
CA LEU A 33 -3.77 22.41 -6.48
C LEU A 33 -3.04 23.53 -7.23
N ALA A 34 -2.23 23.18 -8.24
CA ALA A 34 -1.47 24.15 -9.04
C ALA A 34 -2.33 24.84 -10.11
N PHE A 35 -3.32 24.14 -10.68
CA PHE A 35 -4.30 24.71 -11.61
C PHE A 35 -5.59 25.07 -10.89
N MET A 36 -5.62 26.25 -10.27
CA MET A 36 -6.86 26.85 -9.77
C MET A 36 -7.92 26.94 -10.89
N ARG A 37 -9.04 26.24 -10.68
CA ARG A 37 -10.40 26.46 -11.20
C ARG A 37 -10.76 26.11 -12.66
N GLU A 38 -9.83 25.99 -13.62
CA GLU A 38 -10.24 25.80 -15.03
C GLU A 38 -9.94 24.43 -15.66
N VAL A 39 -9.00 23.65 -15.12
CA VAL A 39 -8.87 22.24 -15.52
C VAL A 39 -9.76 21.42 -14.60
N ALA A 40 -11.06 21.48 -14.86
CA ALA A 40 -12.03 20.58 -14.26
C ALA A 40 -11.69 19.15 -14.71
N PHE A 41 -10.84 18.44 -13.95
CA PHE A 41 -11.05 17.01 -13.83
C PHE A 41 -12.48 16.86 -13.32
N PRO A 42 -13.40 16.28 -14.09
CA PRO A 42 -14.77 16.13 -13.65
C PRO A 42 -14.74 15.49 -12.26
N LEU A 43 -15.48 16.04 -11.29
CA LEU A 43 -15.70 15.36 -10.02
C LEU A 43 -16.33 13.98 -10.22
N GLU A 44 -16.81 13.71 -11.44
CA GLU A 44 -17.32 12.49 -12.03
C GLU A 44 -16.30 11.59 -12.71
N ASP A 45 -15.00 11.90 -12.68
CA ASP A 45 -13.96 11.12 -13.37
C ASP A 45 -13.83 9.71 -12.76
N PRO A 46 -14.40 8.67 -13.41
CA PRO A 46 -14.37 7.32 -12.88
C PRO A 46 -12.96 6.72 -13.01
N ALA A 47 -12.11 7.28 -13.87
CA ALA A 47 -10.75 6.79 -14.07
C ALA A 47 -9.86 7.13 -12.87
N GLY A 48 -9.99 8.33 -12.31
CA GLY A 48 -9.25 8.74 -11.11
C GLY A 48 -9.59 7.85 -9.90
N LEU A 49 -10.87 7.61 -9.66
CA LEU A 49 -11.30 6.72 -8.58
C LEU A 49 -10.86 5.27 -8.82
N GLY A 50 -10.96 4.79 -10.06
CA GLY A 50 -10.47 3.47 -10.47
C GLY A 50 -8.97 3.30 -10.23
N LEU A 51 -8.16 4.32 -10.54
CA LEU A 51 -6.73 4.33 -10.29
C LEU A 51 -6.41 4.24 -8.78
N ILE A 52 -7.11 5.02 -7.95
CA ILE A 52 -6.95 4.96 -6.48
C ILE A 52 -7.29 3.56 -5.96
N GLY A 53 -8.40 2.97 -6.43
CA GLY A 53 -8.78 1.60 -6.07
C GLY A 53 -7.74 0.57 -6.49
N MET A 54 -7.20 0.69 -7.71
CA MET A 54 -6.12 -0.17 -8.20
C MET A 54 -4.84 -0.02 -7.37
N LEU A 55 -4.47 1.20 -6.96
CA LEU A 55 -3.32 1.45 -6.11
C LEU A 55 -3.51 0.87 -4.69
N ALA A 56 -4.72 0.99 -4.13
CA ALA A 56 -5.06 0.37 -2.84
C ALA A 56 -4.96 -1.16 -2.91
N ALA A 57 -5.49 -1.75 -3.99
CA ALA A 57 -5.43 -3.18 -4.24
C ALA A 57 -3.98 -3.67 -4.42
N ALA A 58 -3.21 -2.96 -5.25
CA ALA A 58 -1.80 -3.25 -5.46
C ALA A 58 -1.00 -3.17 -4.16
N TYR A 59 -1.29 -2.19 -3.30
CA TYR A 59 -0.66 -2.08 -1.99
C TYR A 59 -0.99 -3.28 -1.08
N GLY A 60 -2.26 -3.72 -1.04
CA GLY A 60 -2.69 -4.90 -0.29
C GLY A 60 -1.98 -6.18 -0.73
N VAL A 61 -1.96 -6.43 -2.05
CA VAL A 61 -1.25 -7.59 -2.62
C VAL A 61 0.25 -7.50 -2.35
N TYR A 62 0.84 -6.33 -2.57
CA TYR A 62 2.25 -6.07 -2.32
C TYR A 62 2.63 -6.39 -0.86
N ARG A 63 1.81 -5.97 0.11
CA ARG A 63 2.06 -6.22 1.54
C ARG A 63 2.15 -7.72 1.84
N VAL A 64 1.34 -8.55 1.21
CA VAL A 64 1.43 -10.00 1.41
C VAL A 64 2.62 -10.56 0.64
N ALA A 65 2.75 -10.24 -0.65
CA ALA A 65 3.82 -10.76 -1.50
C ALA A 65 5.23 -10.47 -0.97
N ALA A 66 5.44 -9.28 -0.40
CA ALA A 66 6.76 -8.88 0.07
C ALA A 66 7.14 -9.46 1.44
N TYR A 67 6.16 -9.84 2.27
CA TYR A 67 6.39 -10.20 3.69
C TYR A 67 6.01 -11.64 4.03
N HIS A 68 5.19 -12.29 3.20
CA HIS A 68 4.80 -13.67 3.43
C HIS A 68 5.92 -14.63 2.98
N PRO A 69 6.33 -15.61 3.81
CA PRO A 69 7.35 -16.59 3.46
C PRO A 69 7.00 -17.42 2.23
N ILE A 70 5.73 -17.47 1.83
CA ILE A 70 5.32 -18.27 0.67
C ILE A 70 5.73 -17.63 -0.65
N TYR A 71 5.75 -16.30 -0.70
CA TYR A 71 6.15 -15.54 -1.88
C TYR A 71 7.63 -15.16 -1.86
N GLN A 72 8.31 -15.27 -0.71
CA GLN A 72 9.72 -14.94 -0.53
C GLN A 72 10.55 -16.19 -0.21
N LYS A 73 11.07 -16.85 -1.25
CA LYS A 73 11.75 -18.15 -1.12
C LYS A 73 12.98 -18.07 -0.20
N GLU A 74 13.84 -17.06 -0.38
CA GLU A 74 15.04 -16.88 0.44
C GLU A 74 14.69 -16.66 1.91
N TYR A 75 13.59 -15.95 2.16
CA TYR A 75 13.10 -15.72 3.52
C TYR A 75 12.56 -17.00 4.15
N ARG A 76 11.83 -17.81 3.38
CA ARG A 76 11.38 -19.14 3.82
C ARG A 76 12.57 -20.03 4.19
N GLU A 77 13.56 -20.13 3.31
CA GLU A 77 14.77 -20.93 3.56
C GLU A 77 15.54 -20.43 4.80
N TRP A 78 15.57 -19.10 5.02
CA TRP A 78 16.15 -18.53 6.22
C TRP A 78 15.38 -18.92 7.48
N LEU A 79 14.04 -18.90 7.44
CA LEU A 79 13.18 -19.31 8.56
C LEU A 79 13.32 -20.79 8.89
N GLU A 80 13.48 -21.65 7.87
CA GLU A 80 13.67 -23.09 8.06
C GLU A 80 15.03 -23.43 8.67
N ARG A 81 16.08 -22.66 8.35
CA ARG A 81 17.45 -22.93 8.80
C ARG A 81 17.83 -22.21 10.11
N THR A 82 17.12 -21.13 10.45
CA THR A 82 17.41 -20.33 11.65
C THR A 82 16.48 -20.75 12.77
N PRO A 83 16.97 -21.01 14.00
CA PRO A 83 16.12 -21.29 15.15
C PRO A 83 15.47 -19.99 15.65
N TRP A 84 14.59 -19.41 14.84
CA TRP A 84 13.79 -18.27 15.23
C TRP A 84 12.80 -18.70 16.32
N ARG A 85 12.66 -17.87 17.36
CA ARG A 85 11.75 -18.12 18.49
C ARG A 85 10.67 -17.06 18.53
N PHE A 86 9.47 -17.48 18.90
CA PHE A 86 8.35 -16.58 19.12
C PHE A 86 8.72 -15.47 20.12
N GLY A 87 8.48 -14.22 19.75
CA GLY A 87 8.85 -13.02 20.53
C GLY A 87 10.09 -12.28 20.01
N LEU A 88 10.88 -12.87 19.11
CA LEU A 88 11.95 -12.14 18.41
C LEU A 88 11.41 -11.42 17.16
N PRO A 89 11.90 -10.24 16.79
CA PRO A 89 11.44 -9.56 15.58
C PRO A 89 11.82 -10.39 14.34
N LEU A 90 10.89 -10.48 13.39
CA LEU A 90 11.16 -11.06 12.08
C LEU A 90 12.09 -10.12 11.29
N PRO A 91 13.09 -10.65 10.56
CA PRO A 91 14.08 -9.83 9.86
C PRO A 91 13.46 -9.01 8.72
N LEU A 92 12.45 -9.56 8.03
CA LEU A 92 11.66 -8.82 7.06
C LEU A 92 10.48 -8.08 7.69
N GLY A 93 10.15 -8.32 8.96
CA GLY A 93 8.95 -7.79 9.59
C GLY A 93 7.72 -8.67 9.40
N PRO A 94 6.58 -8.26 10.00
CA PRO A 94 5.38 -9.07 10.04
C PRO A 94 4.52 -8.86 8.79
N VAL A 95 3.82 -9.92 8.36
CA VAL A 95 2.86 -9.83 7.25
C VAL A 95 1.59 -9.05 7.64
N HIS A 96 1.21 -9.08 8.92
CA HIS A 96 0.06 -8.34 9.42
C HIS A 96 0.25 -6.83 9.28
N LEU A 97 -0.86 -6.10 9.26
CA LEU A 97 -0.87 -4.65 9.22
C LEU A 97 -0.23 -4.06 10.48
N VAL A 98 0.54 -3.01 10.31
CA VAL A 98 1.13 -2.19 11.37
C VAL A 98 0.67 -0.74 11.23
N LEU A 99 0.86 0.08 12.27
CA LEU A 99 0.45 1.48 12.23
C LEU A 99 1.05 2.28 11.05
N GLN A 100 2.18 1.86 10.50
CA GLN A 100 2.78 2.52 9.34
C GLN A 100 1.95 2.35 8.07
N ASP A 101 1.23 1.23 7.92
CA ASP A 101 0.33 1.00 6.78
C ASP A 101 -0.83 2.01 6.76
N LEU A 102 -1.12 2.65 7.90
CA LEU A 102 -2.11 3.73 7.96
C LEU A 102 -1.69 4.93 7.12
N VAL A 103 -0.40 5.17 6.90
CA VAL A 103 0.05 6.34 6.13
C VAL A 103 -0.36 6.26 4.66
N PRO A 104 0.04 5.22 3.89
CA PRO A 104 -0.40 5.11 2.49
C PRO A 104 -1.91 4.93 2.37
N LEU A 105 -2.56 4.24 3.32
CA LEU A 105 -4.01 4.09 3.33
C LEU A 105 -4.74 5.40 3.61
N ALA A 106 -4.26 6.21 4.55
CA ALA A 106 -4.83 7.53 4.85
C ALA A 106 -4.63 8.49 3.67
N ILE A 107 -3.50 8.40 2.97
CA ILE A 107 -3.29 9.17 1.74
C ILE A 107 -4.33 8.75 0.70
N LEU A 108 -4.41 7.46 0.33
CA LEU A 108 -5.37 6.99 -0.67
C LEU A 108 -6.82 7.31 -0.31
N LEU A 109 -7.18 7.14 0.96
CA LEU A 109 -8.51 7.49 1.46
C LEU A 109 -8.75 9.00 1.35
N GLY A 110 -7.81 9.83 1.78
CA GLY A 110 -7.88 11.28 1.65
C GLY A 110 -8.05 11.71 0.20
N LEU A 111 -7.40 11.02 -0.74
CA LEU A 111 -7.54 11.25 -2.18
C LEU A 111 -8.91 10.79 -2.71
N ALA A 112 -9.38 9.62 -2.29
CA ALA A 112 -10.67 9.09 -2.70
C ALA A 112 -11.83 10.00 -2.24
N LEU A 113 -11.71 10.57 -1.03
CA LEU A 113 -12.69 11.53 -0.49
C LEU A 113 -12.80 12.83 -1.30
N LEU A 114 -11.88 13.10 -2.22
CA LEU A 114 -11.96 14.24 -3.14
C LEU A 114 -12.91 14.00 -4.34
N PHE A 115 -13.40 12.77 -4.52
CA PHE A 115 -14.32 12.35 -5.58
C PHE A 115 -15.73 12.18 -5.02
N GLU A 116 -16.73 12.75 -5.68
CA GLU A 116 -18.12 12.74 -5.19
C GLU A 116 -18.77 11.35 -5.23
N GLN A 117 -18.32 10.47 -6.13
CA GLN A 117 -18.84 9.11 -6.27
C GLN A 117 -18.28 8.16 -5.20
N PHE A 118 -17.26 8.59 -4.46
CA PHE A 118 -16.62 7.73 -3.49
C PHE A 118 -17.45 7.62 -2.21
N GLU A 119 -18.06 6.45 -2.00
CA GLU A 119 -18.64 6.14 -0.70
C GLU A 119 -17.59 5.57 0.24
N TRP A 120 -17.47 6.17 1.43
CA TRP A 120 -16.54 5.74 2.49
C TRP A 120 -16.66 4.26 2.88
N ARG A 121 -17.81 3.63 2.63
CA ARG A 121 -18.08 2.20 2.86
C ARG A 121 -17.21 1.29 2.00
N HIS A 122 -16.76 1.76 0.83
CA HIS A 122 -15.89 0.99 -0.07
C HIS A 122 -14.41 1.07 0.36
N ALA A 123 -14.04 2.05 1.21
CA ALA A 123 -12.65 2.26 1.62
C ALA A 123 -11.98 1.01 2.19
N PRO A 124 -12.60 0.25 3.11
CA PRO A 124 -11.98 -0.96 3.64
C PRO A 124 -11.85 -2.04 2.56
N ALA A 125 -12.83 -2.16 1.66
CA ALA A 125 -12.86 -3.23 0.66
C ALA A 125 -11.75 -3.08 -0.41
N LEU A 126 -11.43 -1.86 -0.82
CA LEU A 126 -10.43 -1.57 -1.86
C LEU A 126 -9.02 -2.07 -1.49
N PHE A 127 -8.69 -2.03 -0.20
CA PHE A 127 -7.43 -2.55 0.32
C PHE A 127 -7.58 -3.96 0.91
N ALA A 128 -8.53 -4.15 1.82
CA ALA A 128 -8.63 -5.38 2.61
C ALA A 128 -9.03 -6.58 1.75
N GLY A 129 -9.86 -6.40 0.72
CA GLY A 129 -10.24 -7.50 -0.17
C GLY A 129 -9.03 -8.12 -0.86
N PRO A 130 -8.25 -7.35 -1.64
CA PRO A 130 -7.02 -7.82 -2.28
C PRO A 130 -5.97 -8.33 -1.31
N TYR A 131 -5.80 -7.67 -0.15
CA TYR A 131 -4.91 -8.13 0.91
C TYR A 131 -5.31 -9.50 1.45
N LEU A 132 -6.59 -9.71 1.79
CA LEU A 132 -7.09 -10.98 2.32
C LEU A 132 -7.04 -12.08 1.27
N LEU A 133 -7.37 -11.78 0.01
CA LEU A 133 -7.27 -12.73 -1.10
C LEU A 133 -5.82 -13.18 -1.30
N ALA A 134 -4.87 -12.25 -1.29
CA ALA A 134 -3.46 -12.58 -1.38
C ALA A 134 -3.00 -13.41 -0.17
N LEU A 135 -3.52 -13.14 1.03
CA LEU A 135 -3.20 -13.91 2.23
C LEU A 135 -3.78 -15.33 2.20
N MET A 136 -5.00 -15.51 1.66
CA MET A 136 -5.63 -16.83 1.49
C MET A 136 -4.94 -17.68 0.43
N ALA A 137 -4.36 -17.04 -0.59
CA ALA A 137 -3.62 -17.71 -1.65
C ALA A 137 -2.18 -18.07 -1.26
N ALA A 138 -1.76 -17.72 -0.04
CA ALA A 138 -0.44 -17.99 0.49
C ALA A 138 -0.51 -19.26 1.34
#